data_AF-A0A3C1WEV0-F1
#
_entry.id   AF-A0A3C1WEV0-F1
#
_cell.length_a   1.000
_cell.length_b   1.000
_cell.length_c   1.000
_cell.angle_alpha   90.00
_cell.angle_beta   90.00
_cell.angle_gamma   90.00
#
_symmetry.space_group_name_H-M   'P 1'
#
loop_
_entity.id
_entity.type
_entity.pdbx_description
1 polymer ?
#
loop_
_entity_poly.entity_id
_entity_poly.type
_entity_poly.pdbx_seq_one_letter_code
_entity_poly.pdbx_strand_id
1 'polypeptide(L)'
;MGLVQSLIYVLELPAAWLEMRQHSQAEDSESSWQMLVSDATLPISLLAPAYNEEAGIVQSVRAMLALEYPDAEVIVINDGSKDKTLQCLIDAFSLKPIARAHELTVKHARVRAVYGSPFYSHLLVIDKENGGKADAINAGINFCRTPLFCVGDADSLLEADSLLRAARPFMEDTRTIAV
;
A
#
# COMPACT_ATOMS: atom_id res chain seq x y z
N MET A 1 26.75 -31.27 -37.06
CA MET A 1 26.19 -30.95 -35.73
C MET A 1 26.06 -29.43 -35.49
N GLY A 2 27.09 -28.61 -35.76
CA GLY A 2 26.99 -27.14 -35.54
C GLY A 2 25.92 -26.40 -36.36
N LEU A 3 25.73 -26.74 -37.64
CA LEU A 3 24.76 -26.05 -38.52
C LEU A 3 23.31 -26.24 -38.11
N VAL A 4 22.96 -27.40 -37.54
CA VAL A 4 21.60 -27.70 -37.06
C VAL A 4 21.30 -26.85 -35.82
N GLN A 5 22.30 -26.67 -34.95
CA GLN A 5 22.16 -25.87 -33.74
C GLN A 5 22.05 -24.37 -34.04
N SER A 6 22.80 -23.87 -35.04
CA SER A 6 22.63 -22.50 -35.52
C SER A 6 21.25 -22.24 -36.12
N LEU A 7 20.64 -23.23 -36.77
CA LEU A 7 19.29 -23.10 -37.34
C LEU A 7 18.21 -22.96 -36.24
N ILE A 8 18.37 -23.68 -35.13
CA ILE A 8 17.44 -23.63 -33.99
C ILE A 8 17.45 -22.23 -33.36
N TYR A 9 18.63 -21.67 -33.09
CA TYR A 9 18.72 -20.32 -32.51
C TYR A 9 18.14 -19.24 -33.42
N VAL A 10 18.32 -19.35 -34.74
CA VAL A 10 17.75 -18.38 -35.70
C VAL A 10 16.23 -18.47 -35.76
N LEU A 11 15.63 -19.64 -35.50
CA LEU A 11 14.19 -19.84 -35.44
C LEU A 11 13.55 -19.33 -34.14
N GLU A 12 14.32 -19.16 -33.07
CA GLU A 12 13.83 -18.63 -31.79
C GLU A 12 13.77 -17.09 -31.76
N LEU A 13 14.61 -16.40 -32.56
CA LEU A 13 14.66 -14.94 -32.60
C LEU A 13 13.34 -14.26 -33.02
N PRO A 14 12.57 -14.77 -34.01
CA PRO A 14 11.28 -14.17 -34.39
C PRO A 14 10.22 -14.34 -33.30
N ALA A 15 10.24 -15.46 -32.56
CA ALA A 15 9.31 -15.69 -31.45
C ALA A 15 9.60 -14.74 -30.29
N ALA A 16 10.88 -14.63 -29.91
CA ALA A 16 11.34 -13.67 -28.92
C ALA A 16 11.05 -12.21 -29.34
N TRP A 17 11.21 -11.88 -30.62
CA TRP A 17 10.90 -10.54 -31.13
C TRP A 17 9.39 -10.24 -31.16
N LEU A 18 8.55 -11.23 -31.43
CA LEU A 18 7.10 -11.08 -31.37
C LEU A 18 6.63 -10.88 -29.93
N GLU A 19 7.22 -11.62 -28.99
CA GLU A 19 6.96 -11.51 -27.55
C GLU A 19 7.47 -10.19 -26.97
N MET A 20 8.67 -9.73 -27.40
CA MET A 20 9.18 -8.40 -27.06
C MET A 20 8.33 -7.28 -27.66
N ARG A 21 7.75 -7.45 -28.85
CA ARG A 21 6.83 -6.47 -29.44
C ARG A 21 5.51 -6.37 -28.69
N GLN A 22 5.02 -7.48 -28.12
CA GLN A 22 3.83 -7.46 -27.27
C GLN A 22 4.11 -6.78 -25.92
N HIS A 23 5.31 -6.96 -25.36
CA HIS A 23 5.72 -6.27 -24.12
C HIS A 23 6.07 -4.79 -24.34
N SER A 24 6.74 -4.43 -25.43
CA SER A 24 7.15 -3.04 -25.71
C SER A 24 5.96 -2.11 -26.01
N GLN A 25 4.86 -2.62 -26.57
CA GLN A 25 3.63 -1.81 -26.71
C GLN A 25 2.86 -1.65 -25.39
N ALA A 26 3.06 -2.53 -24.41
CA ALA A 26 2.51 -2.36 -23.08
C ALA A 26 3.20 -1.19 -22.36
N GLU A 27 4.53 -1.10 -22.41
CA GLU A 27 5.33 -0.06 -21.74
C GLU A 27 5.05 1.38 -22.22
N ASP A 28 4.89 1.59 -23.54
CA ASP A 28 4.56 2.91 -24.13
C ASP A 28 3.12 3.36 -23.80
N SER A 29 2.19 2.39 -23.76
CA SER A 29 0.81 2.62 -23.32
C SER A 29 0.78 2.94 -21.81
N GLU A 30 1.54 2.20 -21.01
CA GLU A 30 1.59 2.28 -19.55
C GLU A 30 2.15 3.62 -19.05
N SER A 31 3.19 4.15 -19.70
CA SER A 31 3.73 5.49 -19.41
C SER A 31 2.70 6.60 -19.73
N SER A 32 1.95 6.43 -20.81
CA SER A 32 0.88 7.37 -21.21
C SER A 32 -0.33 7.28 -20.27
N TRP A 33 -0.66 6.08 -19.77
CA TRP A 33 -1.67 5.86 -18.75
C TRP A 33 -1.27 6.45 -17.40
N GLN A 34 -0.02 6.29 -16.96
CA GLN A 34 0.49 6.86 -15.70
C GLN A 34 0.34 8.39 -15.67
N MET A 35 0.60 9.07 -16.80
CA MET A 35 0.40 10.53 -16.91
C MET A 35 -1.07 10.96 -16.97
N LEU A 36 -1.96 10.14 -17.53
CA LEU A 36 -3.40 10.45 -17.63
C LEU A 36 -4.17 10.11 -16.35
N VAL A 37 -3.69 9.13 -15.58
CA VAL A 37 -4.34 8.61 -14.38
C VAL A 37 -3.97 9.40 -13.13
N SER A 38 -2.81 10.08 -13.09
CA SER A 38 -2.36 10.83 -11.90
C SER A 38 -3.36 11.90 -11.41
N ASP A 39 -4.14 12.53 -12.30
CA ASP A 39 -5.18 13.50 -11.93
C ASP A 39 -6.56 12.86 -11.64
N ALA A 40 -6.75 11.57 -11.95
CA ALA A 40 -8.02 10.86 -11.86
C ALA A 40 -7.96 9.58 -10.98
N THR A 41 -6.84 9.32 -10.31
CA THR A 41 -6.69 8.18 -9.40
C THR A 41 -7.68 8.25 -8.25
N LEU A 42 -8.25 7.11 -7.89
CA LEU A 42 -9.02 6.98 -6.66
C LEU A 42 -8.06 7.04 -5.46
N PRO A 43 -8.37 7.82 -4.40
CA PRO A 43 -7.49 7.86 -3.24
C PRO A 43 -7.44 6.50 -2.53
N ILE A 44 -6.31 6.20 -1.89
CA ILE A 44 -6.04 4.91 -1.24
C ILE A 44 -5.64 5.10 0.22
N SER A 45 -6.21 4.31 1.13
CA SER A 45 -5.72 4.16 2.51
C SER A 45 -4.84 2.91 2.64
N LEU A 46 -3.57 3.10 2.93
CA LEU A 46 -2.60 2.05 3.22
C LEU A 46 -2.70 1.67 4.71
N LEU A 47 -3.20 0.47 4.99
CA LEU A 47 -3.33 -0.07 6.33
C LEU A 47 -2.10 -0.90 6.69
N ALA A 48 -1.43 -0.55 7.78
CA ALA A 48 -0.24 -1.22 8.28
C ALA A 48 -0.46 -1.74 9.71
N PRO A 49 -0.94 -2.98 9.89
CA PRO A 49 -1.05 -3.58 11.21
C PRO A 49 0.35 -3.88 11.79
N ALA A 50 0.58 -3.50 13.04
CA ALA A 50 1.86 -3.66 13.73
C ALA A 50 1.66 -4.24 15.13
N TYR A 51 2.45 -5.26 15.47
CA TYR A 51 2.51 -5.84 16.81
C TYR A 51 3.93 -6.29 17.14
N ASN A 52 4.56 -5.64 18.12
CA ASN A 52 5.94 -5.89 18.53
C ASN A 52 6.98 -5.74 17.41
N GLU A 53 6.95 -4.61 16.71
CA GLU A 53 7.78 -4.27 15.55
C GLU A 53 8.77 -3.13 15.84
N GLU A 54 9.21 -2.94 17.10
CA GLU A 54 10.01 -1.78 17.50
C GLU A 54 11.31 -1.58 16.68
N ALA A 55 11.86 -2.65 16.12
CA ALA A 55 13.09 -2.62 15.32
C ALA A 55 12.90 -2.10 13.89
N GLY A 56 11.74 -2.36 13.27
CA GLY A 56 11.49 -2.10 11.84
C GLY A 56 10.44 -1.02 11.58
N ILE A 57 9.52 -0.79 12.52
CA ILE A 57 8.29 -0.01 12.27
C ILE A 57 8.55 1.40 11.71
N VAL A 58 9.59 2.08 12.18
CA VAL A 58 9.92 3.45 11.71
C VAL A 58 10.36 3.43 10.25
N GLN A 59 11.16 2.44 9.85
CA GLN A 59 11.62 2.31 8.48
C GLN A 59 10.47 1.96 7.54
N SER A 60 9.61 1.02 7.94
CA SER A 60 8.45 0.61 7.16
C SER A 60 7.47 1.77 6.94
N VAL A 61 7.16 2.54 7.98
CA VAL A 61 6.28 3.71 7.84
C VAL A 61 6.92 4.79 6.97
N ARG A 62 8.24 5.03 7.06
CA ARG A 62 8.93 5.95 6.16
C ARG A 62 8.86 5.49 4.70
N ALA A 63 8.99 4.19 4.45
CA ALA A 63 8.86 3.63 3.11
C ALA A 63 7.45 3.84 2.56
N MET A 64 6.41 3.60 3.36
CA MET A 64 5.01 3.84 2.97
C MET A 64 4.73 5.32 2.68
N LEU A 65 5.25 6.24 3.50
CA LEU A 65 5.09 7.68 3.31
C LEU A 65 5.88 8.21 2.09
N ALA A 66 6.88 7.46 1.62
CA ALA A 66 7.67 7.81 0.44
C ALA A 66 7.07 7.29 -0.87
N LEU A 67 5.94 6.57 -0.82
CA LEU A 67 5.27 6.08 -2.02
C LEU A 67 4.73 7.27 -2.84
N GLU A 68 5.11 7.31 -4.12
CA GLU A 68 4.64 8.32 -5.06
C GLU A 68 3.24 7.95 -5.57
N TYR A 69 2.21 8.25 -4.78
CA TYR A 69 0.81 8.14 -5.17
C TYR A 69 0.10 9.49 -4.94
N PRO A 70 -0.73 9.98 -5.89
CA PRO A 70 -1.27 11.34 -5.81
C PRO A 70 -2.08 11.66 -4.54
N ASP A 71 -2.89 10.70 -4.07
CA ASP A 71 -3.71 10.85 -2.86
C ASP A 71 -3.72 9.53 -2.06
N ALA A 72 -2.68 9.36 -1.23
CA ALA A 72 -2.53 8.21 -0.35
C ALA A 72 -2.50 8.63 1.13
N GLU A 73 -3.26 7.91 1.95
CA GLU A 73 -3.26 8.00 3.40
C GLU A 73 -2.59 6.78 3.99
N VAL A 74 -1.73 6.94 4.99
CA VAL A 74 -1.09 5.84 5.73
C VAL A 74 -1.73 5.73 7.10
N ILE A 75 -2.30 4.56 7.41
CA ILE A 75 -2.91 4.25 8.70
C ILE A 75 -2.15 3.08 9.32
N VAL A 76 -1.37 3.37 10.36
CA VAL A 76 -0.64 2.37 11.14
C VAL A 76 -1.50 1.94 12.32
N ILE A 77 -1.66 0.64 12.53
CA ILE A 77 -2.49 0.09 13.61
C ILE A 77 -1.60 -0.65 14.60
N ASN A 78 -1.28 -0.02 15.72
CA ASN A 78 -0.61 -0.66 16.85
C ASN A 78 -1.61 -1.57 17.59
N ASP A 79 -1.49 -2.88 17.36
CA ASP A 79 -2.41 -3.91 17.87
C ASP A 79 -2.05 -4.35 19.30
N GLY A 80 -1.92 -3.38 20.20
CA GLY A 80 -1.62 -3.63 21.61
C GLY A 80 -0.22 -4.21 21.84
N SER A 81 0.78 -3.70 21.12
CA SER A 81 2.20 -4.06 21.31
C SER A 81 2.64 -3.94 22.77
N LYS A 82 3.55 -4.83 23.18
CA LYS A 82 4.11 -4.90 24.53
C LYS A 82 5.53 -4.33 24.61
N ASP A 83 6.13 -4.06 23.46
CA ASP A 83 7.45 -3.45 23.30
C ASP A 83 7.32 -1.93 23.08
N LYS A 84 8.35 -1.29 22.53
CA LYS A 84 8.35 0.16 22.28
C LYS A 84 7.80 0.57 20.92
N THR A 85 7.11 -0.31 20.18
CA THR A 85 6.58 -0.01 18.82
C THR A 85 5.86 1.34 18.76
N LEU A 86 4.89 1.57 19.64
CA LEU A 86 4.14 2.82 19.69
C LEU A 86 5.03 4.02 20.05
N GLN A 87 5.97 3.85 20.98
CA GLN A 87 6.87 4.92 21.39
C GLN A 87 7.81 5.33 20.25
N CYS A 88 8.38 4.35 19.53
CA CYS A 88 9.19 4.59 18.34
C CYS A 88 8.43 5.41 17.29
N LEU A 89 7.16 5.09 17.05
CA LEU A 89 6.29 5.86 16.16
C LEU A 89 6.05 7.29 16.66
N ILE A 90 5.74 7.46 17.94
CA ILE A 90 5.50 8.77 18.55
C ILE A 90 6.72 9.67 18.39
N ASP A 91 7.90 9.15 18.73
CA ASP A 91 9.15 9.90 18.70
C ASP A 91 9.57 10.22 17.27
N ALA A 92 9.52 9.24 16.36
CA ALA A 92 9.99 9.41 14.99
C ALA A 92 9.13 10.37 14.15
N PHE A 93 7.82 10.41 14.41
CA PHE A 93 6.87 11.19 13.61
C PHE A 93 6.22 12.35 14.37
N SER A 94 6.70 12.65 15.58
CA SER A 94 6.18 13.73 16.46
C SER A 94 4.66 13.62 16.67
N LEU A 95 4.18 12.40 16.91
CA LEU A 95 2.76 12.11 16.97
C LEU A 95 2.09 12.77 18.18
N LYS A 96 0.88 13.29 17.97
CA LYS A 96 0.06 13.89 19.02
C LYS A 96 -1.32 13.23 19.01
N PRO A 97 -1.95 13.03 20.19
CA PRO A 97 -3.32 12.56 20.26
C PRO A 97 -4.26 13.48 19.49
N ILE A 98 -5.14 12.91 18.68
CA ILE A 98 -6.17 13.63 17.93
C ILE A 98 -7.53 12.95 18.08
N ALA A 99 -8.59 13.72 17.87
CA ALA A 99 -9.93 13.18 17.72
C ALA A 99 -10.21 12.97 16.21
N ARG A 100 -10.40 11.72 15.80
CA ARG A 100 -10.83 11.36 14.45
C ARG A 100 -12.11 10.55 14.52
N ALA A 101 -13.19 11.10 13.98
CA ALA A 101 -14.44 10.36 13.79
C ALA A 101 -14.20 9.20 12.82
N HIS A 102 -14.85 8.08 13.10
CA HIS A 102 -14.78 6.84 12.34
C HIS A 102 -16.15 6.16 12.37
N GLU A 103 -16.45 5.36 11.35
CA GLU A 103 -17.68 4.58 11.28
C GLU A 103 -17.44 3.20 11.90
N LEU A 104 -18.27 2.79 12.85
CA LEU A 104 -18.16 1.47 13.48
C LEU A 104 -18.87 0.41 12.64
N THR A 105 -18.44 0.24 11.40
CA THR A 105 -19.04 -0.68 10.43
C THR A 105 -18.58 -2.10 10.68
N VAL A 106 -17.29 -2.28 10.97
CA VAL A 106 -16.69 -3.60 11.23
C VAL A 106 -16.30 -3.73 12.70
N LYS A 107 -16.53 -4.91 13.30
CA LYS A 107 -16.16 -5.16 14.70
C LYS A 107 -14.64 -5.25 14.86
N HIS A 108 -14.13 -4.60 15.89
CA HIS A 108 -12.74 -4.71 16.34
C HIS A 108 -12.65 -4.50 17.86
N ALA A 109 -11.51 -4.87 18.45
CA ALA A 109 -11.19 -4.57 19.84
C ALA A 109 -11.07 -3.07 20.09
N ARG A 110 -11.20 -2.66 21.35
CA ARG A 110 -11.28 -1.25 21.73
C ARG A 110 -10.07 -0.44 21.27
N VAL A 111 -10.32 0.68 20.58
CA VAL A 111 -9.32 1.71 20.31
C VAL A 111 -9.07 2.52 21.58
N ARG A 112 -7.80 2.65 21.96
CA ARG A 112 -7.33 3.36 23.15
C ARG A 112 -7.09 4.83 22.83
N ALA A 113 -6.39 5.08 21.73
CA ALA A 113 -6.04 6.41 21.28
C ALA A 113 -5.77 6.43 19.77
N VAL A 114 -5.87 7.62 19.19
CA VAL A 114 -5.53 7.88 17.80
C VAL A 114 -4.59 9.06 17.78
N TYR A 115 -3.56 8.98 16.94
CA TYR A 115 -2.52 9.97 16.84
C TYR A 115 -2.36 10.44 15.40
N GLY A 116 -2.02 11.71 15.25
CA GLY A 116 -1.63 12.30 13.97
C GLY A 116 -0.30 13.04 14.09
N SER A 117 0.38 13.22 12.96
CA SER A 117 1.59 14.03 12.89
C SER A 117 1.27 15.45 12.41
N PRO A 118 1.85 16.50 13.02
CA PRO A 118 1.78 17.85 12.46
C PRO A 118 2.64 18.02 11.19
N PHE A 119 3.56 17.10 10.91
CA PHE A 119 4.47 17.15 9.77
C PHE A 119 4.04 16.22 8.63
N TYR A 120 3.33 15.14 8.96
CA TYR A 120 2.78 14.17 8.00
C TYR A 120 1.26 14.17 8.12
N SER A 121 0.58 15.04 7.36
CA SER A 121 -0.87 15.23 7.44
C SER A 121 -1.69 14.01 7.01
N HIS A 122 -1.08 13.13 6.22
CA HIS A 122 -1.67 11.87 5.72
C HIS A 122 -1.21 10.64 6.54
N LEU A 123 -0.59 10.83 7.72
CA LEU A 123 -0.24 9.76 8.64
C LEU A 123 -1.21 9.71 9.82
N LEU A 124 -1.85 8.57 10.01
CA LEU A 124 -2.65 8.23 11.18
C LEU A 124 -2.04 7.04 11.90
N VAL A 125 -1.97 7.09 13.23
CA VAL A 125 -1.60 5.93 14.06
C VAL A 125 -2.73 5.63 15.03
N ILE A 126 -3.20 4.38 15.02
CA ILE A 126 -4.26 3.88 15.89
C ILE A 126 -3.62 2.98 16.94
N ASP A 127 -3.80 3.28 18.21
CA ASP A 127 -3.46 2.38 19.31
C ASP A 127 -4.74 1.70 19.83
N LYS A 128 -4.72 0.37 19.91
CA LYS A 128 -5.86 -0.43 20.34
C LYS A 128 -5.46 -1.57 21.27
N GLU A 129 -6.44 -2.18 21.92
CA GLU A 129 -6.27 -3.46 22.61
C GLU A 129 -5.96 -4.55 21.59
N ASN A 130 -5.08 -5.50 21.92
CA ASN A 130 -4.70 -6.57 20.99
C ASN A 130 -5.89 -7.45 20.62
N GLY A 131 -6.13 -7.62 19.31
CA GLY A 131 -7.15 -8.53 18.77
C GLY A 131 -6.64 -9.43 17.63
N GLY A 132 -5.37 -9.33 17.25
CA GLY A 132 -4.75 -10.00 16.11
C GLY A 132 -4.85 -9.21 14.81
N LYS A 133 -4.11 -9.64 13.78
CA LYS A 133 -3.96 -8.95 12.49
C LYS A 133 -5.31 -8.60 11.84
N ALA A 134 -6.26 -9.53 11.80
CA ALA A 134 -7.59 -9.28 11.22
C ALA A 134 -8.38 -8.21 11.99
N ASP A 135 -8.30 -8.23 13.32
CA ASP A 135 -8.97 -7.24 14.17
C ASP A 135 -8.32 -5.84 14.03
N ALA A 136 -7.00 -5.80 13.88
CA ALA A 136 -6.26 -4.57 13.57
C ALA A 136 -6.65 -3.99 12.19
N ILE A 137 -6.77 -4.85 11.17
CA ILE A 137 -7.24 -4.44 9.84
C ILE A 137 -8.66 -3.90 9.91
N ASN A 138 -9.57 -4.57 10.65
CA ASN A 138 -10.94 -4.10 10.84
C ASN A 138 -10.98 -2.71 11.50
N ALA A 139 -10.11 -2.48 12.49
CA ALA A 139 -9.96 -1.16 13.08
C ALA A 139 -9.48 -0.16 12.02
N GLY A 140 -8.47 -0.49 11.20
CA GLY A 140 -8.03 0.36 10.09
C GLY A 140 -9.15 0.73 9.11
N ILE A 141 -9.93 -0.26 8.66
CA ILE A 141 -11.07 -0.09 7.72
C ILE A 141 -12.06 0.95 8.24
N ASN A 142 -12.40 0.92 9.53
CA ASN A 142 -13.35 1.87 10.12
C ASN A 142 -12.85 3.33 10.08
N PHE A 143 -11.52 3.54 10.03
CA PHE A 143 -10.89 4.87 10.01
C PHE A 143 -10.51 5.37 8.61
N CYS A 144 -10.56 4.50 7.60
CA CYS A 144 -10.36 4.86 6.20
C CYS A 144 -11.35 5.96 5.78
N ARG A 145 -10.87 6.92 4.99
CA ARG A 145 -11.71 7.97 4.37
C ARG A 145 -11.77 7.89 2.85
N THR A 146 -11.05 6.92 2.31
CA THR A 146 -10.88 6.72 0.87
C THR A 146 -11.78 5.58 0.39
N PRO A 147 -12.16 5.58 -0.90
CA PRO A 147 -12.98 4.51 -1.48
C PRO A 147 -12.23 3.18 -1.59
N LEU A 148 -10.89 3.23 -1.65
CA LEU A 148 -10.02 2.06 -1.70
C LEU A 148 -9.15 2.00 -0.44
N PHE A 149 -8.92 0.79 0.07
CA PHE A 149 -7.89 0.52 1.05
C PHE A 149 -7.01 -0.63 0.57
N CYS A 150 -5.73 -0.59 0.95
CA CYS A 150 -4.78 -1.66 0.71
C CYS A 150 -4.17 -2.05 2.05
N VAL A 151 -4.10 -3.35 2.33
CA VAL A 151 -3.44 -3.85 3.53
C VAL A 151 -2.00 -4.17 3.17
N GLY A 152 -1.06 -3.39 3.68
CA GLY A 152 0.37 -3.62 3.47
C GLY A 152 0.95 -4.55 4.54
N ASP A 153 1.84 -5.45 4.13
CA ASP A 153 2.89 -5.95 5.01
C ASP A 153 4.06 -4.98 4.92
N ALA A 154 4.54 -4.52 6.07
CA ALA A 154 5.56 -3.48 6.25
C ALA A 154 6.93 -3.76 5.58
N ASP A 155 7.11 -4.96 5.04
CA ASP A 155 8.34 -5.48 4.44
C ASP A 155 8.26 -5.73 2.93
N SER A 156 7.07 -5.63 2.32
CA SER A 156 6.92 -5.75 0.88
C SER A 156 7.18 -4.38 0.26
N LEU A 157 8.34 -4.20 -0.35
CA LEU A 157 8.67 -3.04 -1.19
C LEU A 157 7.57 -2.86 -2.24
N LEU A 158 6.63 -1.95 -1.97
CA LEU A 158 5.65 -1.50 -2.95
C LEU A 158 6.40 -0.62 -3.94
N GLU A 159 6.51 -1.07 -5.18
CA GLU A 159 6.95 -0.20 -6.28
C GLU A 159 5.91 0.91 -6.48
N ALA A 160 6.32 2.12 -6.82
CA ALA A 160 5.42 3.27 -6.92
C ALA A 160 4.26 3.04 -7.92
N ASP A 161 4.50 2.25 -8.96
CA ASP A 161 3.52 1.85 -9.96
C ASP A 161 2.58 0.73 -9.47
N SER A 162 2.96 -0.03 -8.45
CA SER A 162 2.17 -1.18 -7.97
C SER A 162 0.78 -0.77 -7.47
N LEU A 163 0.68 0.36 -6.76
CA LEU A 163 -0.60 0.91 -6.31
C LEU A 163 -1.45 1.44 -7.47
N LEU A 164 -0.82 2.06 -8.46
CA LEU A 164 -1.52 2.53 -9.68
C LEU A 164 -2.08 1.35 -10.46
N ARG A 165 -1.29 0.29 -10.62
CA ARG A 165 -1.70 -0.95 -11.29
C ARG A 165 -2.79 -1.68 -10.53
N ALA A 166 -2.73 -1.71 -9.20
CA ALA A 166 -3.77 -2.27 -8.35
C ALA A 166 -5.07 -1.45 -8.39
N ALA A 167 -4.99 -0.12 -8.53
CA ALA A 167 -6.15 0.76 -8.62
C ALA A 167 -6.87 0.67 -9.98
N ARG A 168 -6.13 0.37 -11.06
CA ARG A 168 -6.64 0.39 -12.44
C ARG A 168 -7.92 -0.44 -12.64
N PRO A 169 -8.04 -1.70 -12.18
CA PRO A 169 -9.27 -2.48 -12.35
C PRO A 169 -10.51 -1.87 -11.69
N PHE A 170 -10.35 -1.06 -10.63
CA PHE A 170 -11.45 -0.35 -9.97
C PHE A 170 -11.93 0.87 -10.76
N MET A 171 -11.04 1.46 -11.57
CA MET A 171 -11.39 2.57 -12.47
C MET A 171 -12.04 2.07 -13.76
N GLU A 172 -11.66 0.88 -14.24
CA GLU A 172 -12.16 0.29 -15.49
C GLU A 172 -13.51 -0.44 -15.32
N ASP A 173 -13.75 -1.10 -14.18
CA ASP A 173 -15.00 -1.80 -13.89
C ASP A 173 -15.49 -1.50 -12.46
N THR A 174 -16.65 -0.85 -12.35
CA THR A 174 -17.28 -0.51 -11.06
C THR A 174 -17.75 -1.74 -10.26
N ARG A 175 -17.69 -2.95 -10.85
CA ARG A 175 -17.99 -4.21 -10.16
C ARG A 175 -16.76 -4.85 -9.52
N THR A 176 -15.57 -4.29 -9.73
CA THR A 176 -14.34 -4.76 -9.08
C THR A 176 -14.42 -4.47 -7.58
N ILE A 177 -14.26 -5.51 -6.76
CA ILE A 177 -14.33 -5.41 -5.28
C ILE A 177 -12.95 -5.63 -4.65
N ALA A 178 -12.08 -6.43 -5.28
CA ALA A 178 -10.72 -6.73 -4.81
C ALA A 178 -9.81 -7.12 -5.99
N VAL A 179 -8.50 -6.96 -5.81
CA VAL A 179 -7.43 -7.34 -6.76
C VAL A 179 -6.34 -8.11 -6.03
#